data_AF-C7GIF0-F1
#
_entry.id   AF-C7GIF0-F1
#
_cell.length_a   1.000
_cell.length_b   1.000
_cell.length_c   1.000
_cell.angle_alpha   90.00
_cell.angle_beta   90.00
_cell.angle_gamma   90.00
#
_symmetry.space_group_name_H-M   'P 1'
#
loop_
_entity.id
_entity.type
_entity.pdbx_description
1 polymer ?
#
loop_
_entity_poly.entity_id
_entity_poly.type
_entity_poly.pdbx_seq_one_letter_code
_entity_poly.pdbx_strand_id
1 'polypeptide(L)' 'MIAKFAKKINEILIQKGIVQKEDAELYQYGIENGIVVAGNLLA' A
#
# COMPACT_ATOMS: atom_id res chain seq x y z
N MET A 1 9.11 -8.52 2.20
CA MET A 1 8.84 -7.74 3.44
C MET A 1 7.93 -6.55 3.15
N ILE A 2 8.28 -5.70 2.17
CA ILE A 2 7.49 -4.55 1.72
C ILE A 2 6.09 -4.93 1.25
N ALA A 3 5.95 -5.91 0.35
CA ALA A 3 4.63 -6.35 -0.15
C ALA A 3 3.67 -6.80 0.96
N LYS A 4 4.17 -7.52 1.97
CA LYS A 4 3.37 -7.94 3.15
C LYS A 4 2.90 -6.73 3.96
N PHE A 5 3.74 -5.70 4.08
CA PHE A 5 3.39 -4.48 4.80
C PHE A 5 2.40 -3.63 4.00
N ALA A 6 2.60 -3.48 2.70
CA ALA A 6 1.69 -2.79 1.79
C ALA A 6 0.30 -3.43 1.76
N LYS A 7 0.24 -4.77 1.71
CA LYS A 7 -1.01 -5.53 1.84
C LYS A 7 -1.75 -5.19 3.15
N LYS A 8 -1.03 -5.14 4.28
CA LYS A 8 -1.62 -4.79 5.58
C LYS A 8 -2.15 -3.36 5.63
N ILE A 9 -1.45 -2.39 5.02
CA ILE A 9 -1.95 -1.01 4.89
C ILE A 9 -3.21 -1.00 4.04
N ASN A 10 -3.18 -1.66 2.90
CA ASN A 10 -4.30 -1.72 1.97
C ASN A 10 -5.57 -2.34 2.62
N GLU A 11 -5.40 -3.42 3.38
CA GLU A 11 -6.48 -4.03 4.17
C GLU A 11 -7.10 -3.05 5.18
N ILE A 12 -6.29 -2.25 5.86
CA ILE A 12 -6.77 -1.21 6.80
C ILE A 12 -7.53 -0.11 6.05
N LEU A 13 -7.06 0.30 4.87
CA LEU A 13 -7.72 1.34 4.07
C LEU A 13 -9.10 0.87 3.55
N ILE A 14 -9.20 -0.40 3.16
CA ILE A 14 -10.47 -1.03 2.78
C ILE A 14 -11.43 -1.11 3.96
N GLN A 15 -10.95 -1.56 5.13
CA GLN A 15 -11.77 -1.62 6.36
C GLN A 15 -12.29 -0.25 6.79
N LYS A 16 -11.54 0.83 6.52
CA LYS A 16 -11.94 2.20 6.79
C LYS A 16 -12.85 2.81 5.71
N GLY A 17 -13.12 2.08 4.62
CA GLY A 17 -13.91 2.58 3.48
C GLY A 17 -13.21 3.68 2.69
N ILE A 18 -11.90 3.85 2.85
CA ILE A 18 -11.10 4.83 2.11
C ILE A 18 -10.80 4.31 0.70
N VAL A 19 -10.58 3.00 0.59
CA VAL A 19 -10.31 2.28 -0.66
C VAL A 19 -11.46 1.30 -0.90
N GLN A 20 -12.01 1.30 -2.12
CA GLN A 20 -13.00 0.31 -2.51
C GLN A 20 -12.32 -1.03 -2.81
N LYS A 21 -13.03 -2.15 -2.65
CA LYS A 21 -12.41 -3.48 -2.82
C LYS A 21 -11.93 -3.71 -4.24
N GLU A 22 -12.61 -3.11 -5.20
CA GLU A 22 -12.34 -3.17 -6.63
C GLU A 22 -11.01 -2.49 -6.98
N ASP A 23 -10.63 -1.46 -6.22
CA ASP A 23 -9.39 -0.70 -6.42
C ASP A 23 -8.22 -1.24 -5.57
N ALA A 24 -8.45 -2.30 -4.79
CA ALA A 24 -7.48 -2.80 -3.81
C ALA A 24 -6.12 -3.13 -4.44
N GLU A 25 -6.08 -3.77 -5.60
CA GLU A 25 -4.81 -4.14 -6.24
C GLU A 25 -4.00 -2.92 -6.67
N LEU A 26 -4.68 -1.89 -7.21
CA LEU A 26 -4.03 -0.64 -7.63
C LEU A 26 -3.43 0.11 -6.43
N TYR A 27 -4.18 0.19 -5.32
CA TYR A 27 -3.69 0.83 -4.10
C TYR A 27 -2.53 0.06 -3.48
N GLN A 28 -2.58 -1.29 -3.47
CA GLN A 28 -1.46 -2.09 -3.00
C GLN A 28 -0.20 -1.80 -3.82
N TYR A 29 -0.31 -1.76 -5.15
CA TYR A 29 0.80 -1.41 -6.04
C TYR A 29 1.35 0.00 -5.73
N GLY A 30 0.48 1.00 -5.57
CA GLY A 30 0.89 2.35 -5.22
C GLY A 30 1.63 2.43 -3.87
N ILE A 31 1.13 1.73 -2.85
CA ILE A 31 1.74 1.66 -1.52
C ILE A 31 3.11 0.98 -1.58
N GLU A 32 3.23 -0.14 -2.31
CA GLU A 32 4.51 -0.85 -2.48
C GLU A 32 5.58 0.06 -3.09
N ASN A 33 5.25 0.76 -4.18
CA ASN A 33 6.17 1.69 -4.83
C ASN A 33 6.50 2.90 -3.96
N GLY A 34 5.51 3.47 -3.26
CA GLY A 34 5.72 4.60 -2.35
C GLY A 34 6.72 4.27 -1.24
N ILE A 35 6.64 3.06 -0.67
CA ILE A 35 7.60 2.60 0.35
C ILE A 35 9.01 2.48 -0.23
N VAL A 36 9.16 1.92 -1.44
CA VAL A 36 10.47 1.78 -2.10
C VAL A 36 11.09 3.15 -2.39
N VAL A 37 10.31 4.09 -2.93
CA VAL A 37 10.80 5.44 -3.22
C VAL A 37 11.19 6.17 -1.94
N ALA A 38 10.35 6.13 -0.90
CA ALA A 38 10.66 6.76 0.37
C ALA A 38 11.92 6.14 1.03
N GLY A 39 12.06 4.81 0.97
CA GLY A 39 13.24 4.11 1.47
C GLY A 39 14.53 4.54 0.75
N ASN A 40 14.48 4.73 -0.57
CA ASN A 40 15.63 5.20 -1.35
C ASN A 40 15.96 6.67 -1.11
N LEU A 41 14.97 7.52 -0.83
CA LEU A 41 15.18 8.94 -0.52
C LEU A 41 15.79 9.16 0.87
N LEU A 42 15.54 8.25 1.80
CA LEU A 42 15.99 8.33 3.20
C LEU A 42 17.32 7.59 3.45
N ALA A 43 17.86 6.91 2.43
CA ALA A 43 19.15 6.21 2.47
C ALA A 43 20.28 7.14 2.01
#